data_AF-A0ABC8JZR7-F1
#
_entry.id   AF-A0ABC8JZR7-F1
#
_cell.length_a   1.000
_cell.length_b   1.000
_cell.length_c   1.000
_cell.angle_alpha   90.00
_cell.angle_beta   90.00
_cell.angle_gamma   90.00
#
_symmetry.space_group_name_H-M   'P 1'
#
loop_
_entity.id
_entity.type
_entity.pdbx_description
1 polymer ?
#
loop_
_entity_poly.entity_id
_entity_poly.type
_entity_poly.pdbx_seq_one_letter_code
_entity_poly.pdbx_strand_id
1 'polypeptide(L)'
;MNAYNRSFPSILCFSADMRRGKIGEDWVLDAHLLRLLYNRLLQWRFANARAHSTFLVQRLSAERNLWNAWVSILDLRHSVTLKRIRLLLLRQKLKLASILKEQMGYLEKWSLMDRDHSNSLSGATEALKGSTLRLPIIGKAVVDIIDLKHVISSAVDVLHAMASSIFSLTPKVDEMKSVMAEMVNITAEEKVLLERCQGFLSIAAAMQHEDAHNTTKPETDFTTVETDEFMTTLTPLDNMISNHAYISTAFICFLA
;
A
#
# COMPACT_ATOMS: atom_id res chain seq x y z
N MET A 1 7.89 -88.28 -11.71
CA MET A 1 8.07 -86.81 -11.60
C MET A 1 8.78 -86.35 -12.87
N ASN A 2 8.37 -85.19 -13.40
CA ASN A 2 8.73 -84.54 -14.69
C ASN A 2 7.50 -84.53 -15.63
N ALA A 3 7.05 -83.41 -16.21
CA ALA A 3 7.68 -82.12 -16.40
C ALA A 3 6.66 -80.98 -16.29
N TYR A 4 7.00 -79.98 -15.48
CA TYR A 4 6.55 -78.61 -15.72
C TYR A 4 7.23 -78.15 -17.00
N ASN A 5 6.51 -78.12 -18.11
CA ASN A 5 6.89 -77.26 -19.21
C ASN A 5 5.62 -76.61 -19.75
N ARG A 6 5.09 -75.65 -18.98
CA ARG A 6 4.02 -74.77 -19.44
C ARG A 6 4.69 -73.77 -20.39
N SER A 7 4.90 -74.20 -21.63
CA SER A 7 5.38 -73.36 -22.71
C SER A 7 4.44 -72.17 -22.84
N PHE A 8 4.98 -70.96 -22.80
CA PHE A 8 4.23 -69.76 -23.13
C PHE A 8 3.67 -69.91 -24.56
N PRO A 9 2.39 -69.60 -24.80
CA PRO A 9 1.81 -69.74 -26.13
C PRO A 9 2.49 -68.73 -27.06
N SER A 10 3.33 -69.24 -27.96
CA SER A 10 4.00 -68.47 -29.00
C SER A 10 3.13 -68.44 -30.26
N ILE A 11 3.25 -67.37 -31.05
CA ILE A 11 2.52 -67.15 -32.31
C ILE A 11 2.67 -68.33 -33.29
N LEU A 12 3.74 -69.12 -33.16
CA LEU A 12 4.04 -70.27 -34.03
C LEU A 12 3.26 -71.54 -33.67
N CYS A 13 2.75 -71.67 -32.44
CA CYS A 13 1.87 -72.79 -32.03
C CYS A 13 0.45 -72.65 -32.56
N PHE A 14 0.05 -71.44 -32.99
CA PHE A 14 -1.30 -71.11 -33.44
C PHE A 14 -1.73 -71.94 -34.67
N SER A 15 -0.80 -72.21 -35.59
CA SER A 15 -1.05 -72.97 -36.80
C SER A 15 -1.15 -74.49 -36.59
N ALA A 16 -0.61 -75.03 -35.48
CA ALA A 16 -0.58 -76.47 -35.21
C ALA A 16 -1.88 -76.98 -34.57
N ASP A 17 -2.49 -76.19 -33.67
CA ASP A 17 -3.70 -76.58 -32.92
C ASP A 17 -5.00 -76.45 -33.73
N MET A 18 -5.00 -75.73 -34.87
CA MET A 18 -6.16 -75.65 -35.78
C MET A 18 -6.57 -77.01 -36.38
N ARG A 19 -5.67 -78.01 -36.39
CA ARG A 19 -5.96 -79.35 -36.97
C ARG A 19 -6.74 -80.27 -36.04
N ARG A 20 -6.99 -79.91 -34.78
CA ARG A 20 -7.69 -80.75 -33.78
C ARG A 20 -9.12 -80.22 -33.60
N GLY A 21 -10.03 -80.69 -34.46
CA GLY A 21 -11.38 -80.16 -34.65
C GLY A 21 -12.21 -79.91 -33.37
N LYS A 22 -13.04 -78.86 -33.44
CA LYS A 22 -14.00 -78.29 -32.47
C LYS A 22 -13.48 -77.45 -31.32
N ILE A 23 -12.38 -77.79 -30.64
CA ILE A 23 -11.72 -76.85 -29.70
C ILE A 23 -10.99 -75.74 -30.48
N GLY A 24 -10.68 -76.02 -31.75
CA GLY A 24 -9.95 -75.24 -32.74
C GLY A 24 -10.58 -73.91 -33.22
N GLU A 25 -11.85 -73.65 -32.97
CA GLU A 25 -12.55 -72.47 -33.52
C GLU A 25 -12.86 -71.46 -32.41
N ASP A 26 -13.28 -71.93 -31.23
CA ASP A 26 -13.59 -71.08 -30.06
C ASP A 26 -12.34 -70.35 -29.53
N TRP A 27 -11.20 -71.03 -29.38
CA TRP A 27 -9.94 -70.38 -28.95
C TRP A 27 -9.38 -69.37 -29.97
N VAL A 28 -9.67 -69.54 -31.27
CA VAL A 28 -9.28 -68.58 -32.33
C VAL A 28 -10.11 -67.31 -32.18
N LEU A 29 -11.42 -67.46 -31.97
CA LEU A 29 -12.32 -66.34 -31.69
C LEU A 29 -11.90 -65.61 -30.39
N ASP A 30 -11.57 -66.35 -29.34
CA ASP A 30 -11.08 -65.77 -28.07
C ASP A 30 -9.76 -65.03 -28.23
N ALA A 31 -8.80 -65.57 -29.01
CA ALA A 31 -7.54 -64.90 -29.30
C ALA A 31 -7.74 -63.60 -30.11
N HIS A 32 -8.66 -63.61 -31.08
CA HIS A 32 -9.04 -62.42 -31.84
C HIS A 32 -9.74 -61.38 -30.95
N LEU A 33 -10.66 -61.79 -30.09
CA LEU A 33 -11.33 -60.92 -29.12
C LEU A 33 -10.32 -60.29 -28.16
N LEU A 34 -9.40 -61.08 -27.62
CA LEU A 34 -8.32 -60.60 -26.75
C LEU A 34 -7.47 -59.55 -27.47
N ARG A 35 -7.12 -59.77 -28.74
CA ARG A 35 -6.38 -58.79 -29.54
C ARG A 35 -7.16 -57.50 -29.73
N LEU A 36 -8.46 -57.56 -30.00
CA LEU A 36 -9.31 -56.36 -30.15
C LEU A 36 -9.40 -55.58 -28.83
N LEU A 37 -9.67 -56.27 -27.72
CA LEU A 37 -9.74 -55.67 -26.39
C LEU A 37 -8.41 -55.02 -25.98
N TYR A 38 -7.30 -55.71 -26.25
CA TYR A 38 -5.96 -55.18 -25.99
C TYR A 38 -5.66 -53.93 -26.81
N ASN A 39 -5.98 -53.93 -28.11
CA ASN A 39 -5.81 -52.73 -28.95
C ASN A 39 -6.69 -51.57 -28.49
N ARG A 40 -7.93 -51.84 -28.07
CA ARG A 40 -8.83 -50.82 -27.52
C ARG A 40 -8.28 -50.22 -26.23
N LEU A 41 -7.73 -51.05 -25.33
CA LEU A 41 -7.07 -50.59 -24.11
C LEU A 41 -5.85 -49.70 -24.42
N LEU A 42 -5.02 -50.09 -25.39
CA LEU A 42 -3.89 -49.27 -25.82
C LEU A 42 -4.33 -47.94 -26.42
N GLN A 43 -5.37 -47.92 -27.25
CA GLN A 43 -5.94 -46.68 -27.80
C GLN A 43 -6.47 -45.75 -26.70
N TRP A 44 -7.16 -46.30 -25.70
CA TRP A 44 -7.63 -45.53 -24.54
C TRP A 44 -6.46 -44.95 -23.74
N ARG A 45 -5.42 -45.75 -23.48
CA ARG A 45 -4.21 -45.27 -22.79
C ARG A 45 -3.49 -44.17 -23.58
N PHE A 46 -3.37 -44.32 -24.90
CA PHE A 46 -2.75 -43.32 -25.75
C PHE A 46 -3.56 -42.02 -25.78
N ALA A 47 -4.88 -42.11 -25.94
CA ALA A 47 -5.77 -40.95 -25.92
C ALA A 47 -5.68 -40.21 -24.57
N ASN A 48 -5.67 -40.94 -23.45
CA ASN A 48 -5.52 -40.36 -22.12
C ASN A 48 -4.14 -39.74 -21.90
N ALA A 49 -3.06 -40.41 -22.31
CA ALA A 49 -1.72 -39.85 -22.22
C ALA A 49 -1.58 -38.56 -23.03
N ARG A 50 -2.17 -38.52 -24.22
CA ARG A 50 -2.22 -37.32 -25.06
C ARG A 50 -3.03 -36.19 -24.41
N ALA A 51 -4.23 -36.49 -23.90
CA ALA A 51 -5.06 -35.52 -23.20
C ALA A 51 -4.36 -34.95 -21.96
N HIS A 52 -3.71 -35.81 -21.18
CA HIS A 52 -2.91 -35.42 -20.02
C HIS A 52 -1.72 -34.54 -20.42
N SER A 53 -0.99 -34.90 -21.48
CA SER A 53 0.10 -34.07 -22.01
C SER A 53 -0.37 -32.68 -22.46
N THR A 54 -1.51 -32.60 -23.17
CA THR A 54 -2.06 -31.30 -23.60
C THR A 54 -2.54 -30.46 -22.43
N PHE A 55 -3.16 -31.10 -21.43
CA PHE A 55 -3.61 -30.45 -20.20
C PHE A 55 -2.42 -29.86 -19.43
N LEU A 56 -1.33 -30.62 -19.25
CA LEU A 56 -0.15 -30.12 -18.56
C LEU A 56 0.47 -28.90 -19.27
N VAL A 57 0.55 -28.92 -20.61
CA VAL A 57 1.06 -27.77 -21.38
C VAL A 57 0.17 -26.54 -21.20
N GLN A 58 -1.16 -26.71 -21.27
CA GLN A 58 -2.10 -25.62 -21.04
C GLN A 58 -2.00 -25.08 -19.61
N ARG A 59 -1.89 -25.97 -18.61
CA ARG A 59 -1.75 -25.60 -17.21
C ARG A 59 -0.48 -24.78 -16.97
N LEU A 60 0.68 -25.26 -17.44
CA LEU A 60 1.94 -24.53 -17.33
C LEU A 60 1.90 -23.17 -18.04
N SER A 61 1.23 -23.09 -19.20
CA SER A 61 1.04 -21.82 -19.90
C SER A 61 0.15 -20.87 -19.10
N ALA A 62 -0.93 -21.37 -18.49
CA ALA A 62 -1.82 -20.56 -17.67
C ALA A 62 -1.12 -20.05 -16.40
N GLU A 63 -0.40 -20.92 -15.70
CA GLU A 63 0.42 -20.57 -14.52
C GLU A 63 1.44 -19.47 -14.86
N ARG A 64 2.16 -19.62 -15.98
CA ARG A 64 3.11 -18.61 -16.45
C ARG A 64 2.43 -17.28 -16.75
N ASN A 65 1.27 -17.30 -17.42
CA ASN A 65 0.54 -16.08 -17.75
C ASN A 65 0.03 -15.37 -16.48
N LEU A 66 -0.47 -16.12 -15.51
CA LEU A 66 -0.90 -15.59 -14.21
C LEU A 66 0.27 -14.97 -13.46
N TRP A 67 1.42 -15.65 -13.42
CA TRP A 67 2.63 -15.11 -12.81
C TRP A 67 3.09 -13.80 -13.47
N ASN A 68 3.14 -13.76 -14.80
CA ASN A 68 3.53 -12.55 -15.53
C ASN A 68 2.54 -11.40 -15.31
N ALA A 69 1.23 -11.70 -15.29
CA ALA A 69 0.20 -10.72 -14.99
C ALA A 69 0.34 -10.20 -13.55
N TRP A 70 0.60 -11.07 -12.58
CA TRP A 70 0.84 -10.71 -11.19
C TRP A 70 2.03 -9.76 -11.05
N VAL A 71 3.18 -10.09 -11.64
CA VAL A 71 4.38 -9.23 -11.64
C VAL A 71 4.07 -7.87 -12.25
N SER A 72 3.40 -7.85 -13.41
CA SER A 72 3.04 -6.59 -14.08
C SER A 72 2.10 -5.71 -13.25
N ILE A 73 1.13 -6.32 -12.55
CA ILE A 73 0.22 -5.61 -11.62
C ILE A 73 1.00 -5.05 -10.44
N LEU A 74 1.94 -5.82 -9.88
CA LEU A 74 2.77 -5.38 -8.76
C LEU A 74 3.64 -4.18 -9.14
N ASP A 75 4.30 -4.25 -10.30
CA ASP A 75 5.13 -3.15 -10.83
C ASP A 75 4.30 -1.89 -11.06
N LEU A 76 3.11 -2.03 -11.65
CA LEU A 76 2.19 -0.91 -11.84
C LEU A 76 1.76 -0.30 -10.51
N ARG A 77 1.37 -1.13 -9.53
CA ARG A 77 0.98 -0.68 -8.19
C ARG A 77 2.11 0.06 -7.50
N HIS A 78 3.34 -0.44 -7.59
CA HIS A 78 4.53 0.21 -7.06
C HIS A 78 4.77 1.58 -7.72
N SER A 79 4.75 1.63 -9.05
CA SER A 79 4.92 2.86 -9.83
C SER A 79 3.85 3.93 -9.51
N VAL A 80 2.58 3.52 -9.41
CA VAL A 80 1.47 4.41 -9.03
C VAL A 80 1.67 4.95 -7.61
N THR A 81 2.09 4.10 -6.67
CA THR A 81 2.35 4.50 -5.27
C THR A 81 3.46 5.54 -5.19
N LEU A 82 4.59 5.29 -5.87
CA LEU A 82 5.70 6.25 -5.94
C LEU A 82 5.27 7.58 -6.58
N LYS A 83 4.52 7.55 -7.68
CA LYS A 83 4.00 8.77 -8.33
C LYS A 83 3.05 9.54 -7.40
N ARG A 84 2.19 8.85 -6.66
CA ARG A 84 1.27 9.47 -5.68
C ARG A 84 2.05 10.18 -4.58
N ILE A 85 3.07 9.52 -4.01
CA ILE A 85 3.94 10.12 -2.98
C ILE A 85 4.64 11.37 -3.52
N ARG A 86 5.23 11.30 -4.72
CA ARG A 86 5.90 12.44 -5.36
C ARG A 86 4.94 13.62 -5.59
N LEU A 87 3.72 13.34 -6.04
CA LEU A 87 2.70 14.36 -6.27
C LEU A 87 2.29 15.04 -4.97
N LEU A 88 2.04 14.27 -3.91
CA LEU A 88 1.69 14.82 -2.60
C LEU A 88 2.81 15.71 -2.04
N LEU A 89 4.06 15.27 -2.16
CA LEU A 89 5.22 16.06 -1.74
C LEU A 89 5.32 17.37 -2.54
N LEU A 90 5.14 17.34 -3.86
CA LEU A 90 5.18 18.54 -4.69
C LEU A 90 4.03 19.51 -4.32
N ARG A 91 2.84 18.98 -4.07
CA ARG A 91 1.68 19.78 -3.63
C ARG A 91 1.97 20.48 -2.29
N GLN A 92 2.57 19.76 -1.33
CA GLN A 92 2.96 20.35 -0.05
C GLN A 92 4.03 21.44 -0.22
N LYS A 93 5.05 21.19 -1.05
CA LYS A 93 6.09 22.19 -1.36
C LYS A 93 5.50 23.46 -1.98
N LEU A 94 4.57 23.33 -2.93
CA LEU A 94 3.91 24.47 -3.55
C LEU A 94 3.02 25.24 -2.56
N LYS A 95 2.27 24.53 -1.71
CA LYS A 95 1.46 25.15 -0.65
C LYS A 95 2.33 25.92 0.36
N LEU A 96 3.46 25.35 0.75
CA LEU A 96 4.41 26.02 1.63
C LEU A 96 5.01 27.26 0.94
N ALA A 97 5.40 27.13 -0.33
CA ALA A 97 5.94 28.25 -1.10
C ALA A 97 4.92 29.40 -1.25
N SER A 98 3.63 29.10 -1.45
CA SER A 98 2.60 30.12 -1.54
C SER A 98 2.40 30.85 -0.21
N ILE A 99 2.36 30.12 0.91
CA ILE A 99 2.24 30.71 2.25
C ILE A 99 3.46 31.59 2.56
N LEU A 100 4.66 31.07 2.35
CA LEU A 100 5.90 31.83 2.60
C LEU A 100 5.98 33.09 1.74
N LYS A 101 5.55 33.03 0.48
CA LYS A 101 5.51 34.20 -0.41
C LYS A 101 4.58 35.29 0.13
N GLU A 102 3.40 34.91 0.61
CA GLU A 102 2.46 35.84 1.21
C GLU A 102 3.02 36.47 2.49
N GLN A 103 3.56 35.65 3.40
CA GLN A 103 4.18 36.11 4.65
C GLN A 103 5.40 37.02 4.41
N MET A 104 6.19 36.74 3.38
CA MET A 104 7.34 37.57 3.03
C MET A 104 6.93 39.00 2.64
N GLY A 105 5.80 39.16 1.95
CA GLY A 105 5.26 40.50 1.62
C GLY A 105 4.86 41.30 2.87
N TYR A 106 4.31 40.63 3.89
CA TYR A 106 4.01 41.27 5.17
C TYR A 106 5.28 41.67 5.93
N LEU A 107 6.30 40.80 5.95
CA LEU A 107 7.59 41.09 6.58
C LEU A 107 8.32 42.27 5.92
N GLU A 108 8.30 42.36 4.59
CA GLU A 108 8.88 43.48 3.85
C GLU A 108 8.17 44.80 4.22
N LYS A 109 6.83 44.80 4.28
CA LYS A 109 6.07 45.96 4.73
C LYS A 109 6.37 46.35 6.18
N TRP A 110 6.51 45.36 7.06
CA TRP A 110 6.86 45.59 8.47
C TRP A 110 8.27 46.21 8.60
N SER A 111 9.23 45.77 7.79
CA SER A 111 10.59 46.33 7.78
C SER A 111 10.64 47.81 7.38
N LEU A 112 9.78 48.23 6.44
CA LEU A 112 9.66 49.64 6.04
C LEU A 112 9.06 50.47 7.17
N MET A 113 7.98 49.97 7.80
CA MET A 113 7.31 50.65 8.91
C MET A 113 8.22 50.79 10.13
N ASP A 114 8.98 49.75 10.48
CA ASP A 114 9.94 49.78 11.58
C ASP A 114 11.03 50.85 11.35
N ARG A 115 11.56 50.93 10.12
CA ARG A 115 12.52 51.98 9.74
C ARG A 115 11.92 53.37 9.87
N ASP A 116 10.70 53.58 9.38
CA ASP A 116 10.02 54.88 9.43
C ASP A 116 9.69 55.29 10.88
N HIS A 117 9.27 54.34 11.72
CA HIS A 117 9.08 54.55 13.15
C HIS A 117 10.38 54.87 13.87
N SER A 118 11.45 54.12 13.60
CA SER A 118 12.78 54.35 14.19
C SER A 118 13.32 55.73 13.82
N ASN A 119 13.20 56.13 12.55
CA ASN A 119 13.57 57.45 12.07
C ASN A 119 12.75 58.56 12.75
N SER A 120 11.43 58.37 12.85
CA SER A 120 10.51 59.34 13.49
C SER A 120 10.82 59.51 14.97
N LEU A 121 11.10 58.41 15.67
CA LEU A 121 11.47 58.41 17.09
C LEU A 121 12.83 59.06 17.33
N SER A 122 13.82 58.80 16.46
CA SER A 122 15.12 59.47 16.50
C SER A 122 14.96 60.98 16.32
N GLY A 123 14.19 61.41 15.31
CA GLY A 123 13.89 62.82 15.07
C GLY A 123 13.16 63.49 16.22
N ALA A 124 12.17 62.82 16.82
CA ALA A 124 11.47 63.31 18.01
C ALA A 124 12.41 63.45 19.22
N THR A 125 13.34 62.50 19.40
CA THR A 125 14.33 62.52 20.47
C THR A 125 15.33 63.66 20.28
N GLU A 126 15.81 63.90 19.06
CA GLU A 126 16.70 65.00 18.72
C GLU A 126 16.01 66.36 18.90
N ALA A 127 14.76 66.49 18.46
CA ALA A 127 13.97 67.70 18.63
C ALA A 127 13.69 68.00 20.11
N LEU A 128 13.35 66.96 20.90
CA LEU A 128 13.17 67.08 22.34
C LEU A 128 14.47 67.50 23.01
N LYS A 129 15.60 66.83 22.70
CA LYS A 129 16.93 67.19 23.23
C LYS A 129 17.32 68.62 22.89
N GLY A 130 17.08 69.06 21.65
CA GLY A 130 17.29 70.44 21.23
C GLY A 130 16.43 71.44 22.01
N SER A 131 15.18 71.07 22.30
CA SER A 131 14.25 71.88 23.09
C SER A 131 14.66 71.95 24.57
N THR A 132 15.08 70.81 25.16
CA THR A 132 15.58 70.74 26.54
C THR A 132 16.87 71.55 26.73
N LEU A 133 17.80 71.49 25.78
CA LEU A 133 19.04 72.28 25.83
C LEU A 133 18.80 73.79 25.65
N ARG A 134 17.69 74.18 25.02
CA ARG A 134 17.28 75.58 24.84
C ARG A 134 16.46 76.14 26.00
N LEU A 135 16.04 75.32 26.95
CA LEU A 135 15.45 75.79 28.21
C LEU A 135 16.58 76.28 29.13
N PRO A 136 16.66 77.59 29.45
CA PRO A 136 17.68 78.08 30.38
C PRO A 136 17.38 77.57 31.78
N ILE A 137 18.11 76.55 32.23
CA ILE A 137 18.05 76.04 33.62
C ILE A 137 18.84 76.97 34.57
N ILE A 138 19.58 77.96 34.05
CA ILE A 138 20.44 78.84 34.84
C ILE A 138 20.09 80.29 34.53
N GLY A 139 19.27 80.88 35.40
CA GLY A 139 19.08 82.33 35.51
C GLY A 139 17.71 82.84 35.05
N LYS A 140 16.85 83.18 36.04
CA LYS A 140 15.64 84.02 35.96
C LYS A 140 15.13 84.34 34.54
N ALA A 141 14.60 83.33 33.84
CA ALA A 141 13.84 83.54 32.62
C ALA A 141 12.35 83.67 32.99
N VAL A 142 11.74 84.81 32.67
CA VAL A 142 10.29 84.99 32.77
C VAL A 142 9.68 84.25 31.59
N VAL A 143 9.29 83.00 31.83
CA VAL A 143 8.56 82.16 30.88
C VAL A 143 7.06 82.43 31.06
N ASP A 144 6.36 82.63 29.95
CA ASP A 144 4.90 82.72 29.96
C ASP A 144 4.33 81.37 30.43
N ILE A 145 3.73 81.41 31.62
CA ILE A 145 3.17 80.23 32.30
C ILE A 145 2.06 79.59 31.46
N ILE A 146 1.39 80.39 30.60
CA ILE A 146 0.30 79.94 29.74
C ILE A 146 0.82 79.06 28.60
N ASP A 147 1.88 79.47 27.91
CA ASP A 147 2.52 78.69 26.85
C ASP A 147 3.14 77.39 27.40
N LEU A 148 3.81 77.46 28.56
CA LEU A 148 4.37 76.28 29.20
C LEU A 148 3.28 75.26 29.55
N LYS A 149 2.14 75.72 30.05
CA LYS A 149 0.99 74.86 30.35
C LYS A 149 0.45 74.21 29.07
N HIS A 150 0.34 74.94 27.97
CA HIS A 150 -0.11 74.37 26.70
C HIS A 150 0.83 73.30 26.15
N VAL A 151 2.14 73.50 26.23
CA VAL A 151 3.14 72.51 25.80
C VAL A 151 3.07 71.26 26.67
N ILE A 152 2.96 71.41 27.99
CA ILE A 152 2.84 70.27 28.92
C ILE A 152 1.52 69.53 28.69
N SER A 153 0.40 70.24 28.53
CA SER A 153 -0.90 69.62 28.24
C SER A 153 -0.86 68.84 26.92
N SER A 154 -0.25 69.39 25.86
CA SER A 154 -0.11 68.69 24.59
C SER A 154 0.78 67.44 24.70
N ALA A 155 1.86 67.48 25.48
CA ALA A 155 2.69 66.30 25.74
C ALA A 155 1.94 65.21 26.53
N VAL A 156 1.09 65.61 27.48
CA VAL A 156 0.23 64.69 28.23
C VAL A 156 -0.82 64.06 27.33
N ASP A 157 -1.41 64.81 26.40
CA ASP A 157 -2.39 64.29 25.43
C ASP A 157 -1.77 63.21 24.53
N VAL A 158 -0.54 63.44 24.05
CA VAL A 158 0.21 62.46 23.24
C VAL A 158 0.52 61.20 24.06
N LEU A 159 0.98 61.34 25.31
CA LEU A 159 1.22 60.21 26.21
C LEU A 159 -0.06 59.44 26.51
N HIS A 160 -1.19 60.13 26.65
CA HIS A 160 -2.49 59.50 26.90
C HIS A 160 -3.01 58.73 25.68
N ALA A 161 -2.81 59.26 24.47
CA ALA A 161 -3.13 58.57 23.22
C ALA A 161 -2.27 57.30 23.04
N MET A 162 -0.99 57.36 23.37
CA MET A 162 -0.11 56.19 23.39
C MET A 162 -0.57 55.13 24.40
N ALA A 163 -0.87 55.55 25.63
CA ALA A 163 -1.37 54.64 26.66
C ALA A 163 -2.67 53.95 26.22
N SER A 164 -3.59 54.69 25.60
CA SER A 164 -4.84 54.15 25.05
C SER A 164 -4.59 53.16 23.92
N SER A 165 -3.62 53.44 23.04
CA SER A 165 -3.22 52.52 21.97
C SER A 165 -2.65 51.21 22.52
N ILE A 166 -1.76 51.29 23.51
CA ILE A 166 -1.19 50.12 24.19
C ILE A 166 -2.31 49.28 24.83
N PHE A 167 -3.21 49.91 25.58
CA PHE A 167 -4.35 49.22 26.20
C PHE A 167 -5.27 48.55 25.19
N SER A 168 -5.45 49.15 24.00
CA SER A 168 -6.25 48.55 22.92
C SER A 168 -5.59 47.35 22.23
N LEU A 169 -4.25 47.28 22.27
CA LEU A 169 -3.48 46.22 21.62
C LEU A 169 -3.30 45.00 22.54
N THR A 170 -3.20 45.22 23.85
CA THR A 170 -3.08 44.16 24.87
C THR A 170 -4.09 43.01 24.69
N PRO A 171 -5.41 43.23 24.57
CA PRO A 171 -6.36 42.13 24.42
C PRO A 171 -6.18 41.33 23.11
N LYS A 172 -5.74 41.97 22.03
CA LYS A 172 -5.43 41.28 20.76
C LYS A 172 -4.22 40.36 20.89
N VAL A 173 -3.23 40.76 21.69
CA VAL A 173 -2.05 39.94 21.98
C VAL A 173 -2.44 38.72 22.81
N ASP A 174 -3.35 38.87 23.78
CA ASP A 174 -3.86 37.75 24.57
C ASP A 174 -4.70 36.78 23.73
N GLU A 175 -5.54 37.29 22.82
CA GLU A 175 -6.29 36.47 21.85
C GLU A 175 -5.34 35.68 20.93
N MET A 176 -4.30 36.32 20.39
CA MET A 176 -3.26 35.65 19.60
C MET A 176 -2.56 34.54 20.39
N LYS A 177 -2.30 34.78 21.68
CA LYS A 177 -1.74 33.78 22.60
C LYS A 177 -2.65 32.56 22.75
N SER A 178 -3.96 32.77 22.86
CA SER A 178 -4.95 31.69 22.92
C SER A 178 -4.97 30.87 21.64
N VAL A 179 -5.02 31.53 20.48
CA VAL A 179 -4.97 30.86 19.16
C VAL A 179 -3.68 30.06 19.00
N MET A 180 -2.55 30.60 19.47
CA MET A 180 -1.27 29.89 19.45
C MET A 180 -1.26 28.67 20.39
N ALA A 181 -1.87 28.75 21.56
CA ALA A 181 -2.01 27.59 22.46
C ALA A 181 -2.89 26.50 21.84
N GLU A 182 -3.99 26.86 21.17
CA GLU A 182 -4.86 25.93 20.46
C GLU A 182 -4.12 25.26 19.28
N MET A 183 -3.35 26.04 18.50
CA MET A 183 -2.50 25.53 17.42
C MET A 183 -1.47 24.50 17.91
N VAL A 184 -0.83 24.76 19.07
CA VAL A 184 0.10 23.81 19.69
C VAL A 184 -0.62 22.52 20.08
N ASN A 185 -1.83 22.62 20.62
CA ASN A 185 -2.61 21.45 21.03
C ASN A 185 -3.04 20.60 19.80
N ILE A 186 -3.53 21.25 18.73
CA ILE A 186 -3.86 20.59 17.45
C ILE A 186 -2.62 19.91 16.86
N THR A 187 -1.45 20.57 16.91
CA THR A 187 -0.19 20.00 16.43
C THR A 187 0.20 18.73 17.20
N ALA A 188 -0.07 18.69 18.51
CA ALA A 188 0.17 17.50 19.33
C ALA A 188 -0.79 16.35 18.98
N GLU A 189 -2.08 16.65 18.78
CA GLU A 189 -3.09 15.66 18.35
C GLU A 189 -2.77 15.08 16.96
N GLU A 190 -2.40 15.94 16.00
CA GLU A 190 -1.97 15.52 14.67
C GLU A 190 -0.78 14.55 14.74
N LYS A 191 0.19 14.83 15.61
CA LYS A 191 1.37 13.97 15.80
C LYS A 191 0.97 12.57 16.31
N VAL A 192 0.07 12.47 17.28
CA VAL A 192 -0.43 11.19 17.82
C VAL A 192 -1.14 10.38 16.73
N LEU A 193 -1.98 11.04 15.91
CA LEU A 193 -2.65 10.37 14.79
C LEU A 193 -1.64 9.87 13.75
N LEU A 194 -0.59 10.63 13.49
CA LEU A 194 0.47 10.28 12.53
C LEU A 194 1.28 9.07 13.01
N GLU A 195 1.63 9.02 14.29
CA GLU A 195 2.29 7.85 14.91
C GLU A 195 1.39 6.61 14.84
N ARG A 196 0.07 6.76 15.04
CA ARG A 196 -0.88 5.65 14.91
C ARG A 196 -1.00 5.15 13.47
N CYS A 197 -1.02 6.05 12.49
CA CYS A 197 -0.96 5.69 11.07
C CYS A 197 0.35 4.95 10.74
N GLN A 198 1.47 5.37 11.29
CA GLN A 198 2.75 4.68 11.15
C GLN A 198 2.71 3.27 11.77
N GLY A 199 2.06 3.11 12.92
CA GLY A 199 1.82 1.79 13.54
C GLY A 199 1.02 0.86 12.64
N PHE A 200 -0.10 1.34 12.06
CA PHE A 200 -0.89 0.55 11.11
C PHE A 200 -0.11 0.17 9.87
N LEU A 201 0.70 1.08 9.32
CA LEU A 201 1.57 0.79 8.19
C LEU A 201 2.64 -0.25 8.54
N SER A 202 3.16 -0.23 9.76
CA SER A 202 4.15 -1.20 10.24
C SER A 202 3.54 -2.59 10.41
N ILE A 203 2.32 -2.68 10.95
CA ILE A 203 1.55 -3.94 11.04
C ILE A 203 1.27 -4.48 9.64
N ALA A 204 0.80 -3.62 8.72
CA ALA A 204 0.54 -4.02 7.34
C ALA A 204 1.81 -4.51 6.62
N ALA A 205 2.97 -3.92 6.90
CA ALA A 205 4.25 -4.38 6.38
C ALA A 205 4.68 -5.73 6.99
N ALA A 206 4.47 -5.93 8.30
CA ALA A 206 4.75 -7.20 8.96
C ALA A 206 3.87 -8.33 8.43
N MET A 207 2.58 -8.07 8.19
CA MET A 207 1.66 -9.03 7.55
C MET A 207 2.14 -9.42 6.14
N GLN A 208 2.65 -8.46 5.36
CA GLN A 208 3.25 -8.76 4.05
C GLN A 208 4.50 -9.65 4.15
N HIS A 209 5.25 -9.57 5.25
CA HIS A 209 6.40 -10.43 5.51
C HIS A 209 6.02 -11.81 6.06
N GLU A 210 4.93 -11.93 6.82
CA GLU A 210 4.41 -13.21 7.32
C GLU A 210 3.77 -14.02 6.18
N ASP A 211 3.05 -13.37 5.26
CA ASP A 211 2.58 -13.97 4.01
C ASP A 211 3.76 -14.42 3.11
N ALA A 212 4.88 -13.69 3.14
CA ALA A 212 6.10 -14.05 2.42
C ALA A 212 6.93 -15.14 3.13
N HIS A 213 6.86 -15.27 4.46
CA HIS A 213 7.58 -16.30 5.22
C HIS A 213 6.87 -17.67 5.16
N ASN A 214 5.54 -17.67 5.14
CA ASN A 214 4.74 -18.89 4.96
C ASN A 214 4.88 -19.53 3.57
N THR A 215 5.55 -18.84 2.63
CA THR A 215 5.89 -19.37 1.29
C THR A 215 7.38 -19.76 1.16
N THR A 216 8.16 -19.71 2.25
CA THR A 216 9.57 -20.15 2.26
C THR A 216 9.94 -20.92 3.55
N LYS A 217 9.54 -22.19 3.65
CA LYS A 217 10.30 -23.22 4.38
C LYS A 217 10.51 -24.41 3.45
N PRO A 218 11.76 -24.87 3.22
CA PRO A 218 12.01 -26.16 2.58
C PRO A 218 11.81 -27.27 3.64
N GLU A 219 10.84 -28.14 3.40
CA GLU A 219 10.76 -29.43 4.10
C GLU A 219 11.75 -30.41 3.47
N THR A 220 12.75 -30.79 4.25
CA THR A 220 13.37 -32.12 4.21
C THR A 220 13.69 -32.49 5.67
N ASP A 221 12.93 -33.39 6.29
CA ASP A 221 13.35 -34.78 6.47
C ASP A 221 12.28 -35.65 7.17
N PHE A 222 12.47 -36.96 7.05
CA PHE A 222 11.58 -38.09 7.29
C PHE A 222 11.07 -38.37 8.74
N THR A 223 9.95 -39.13 8.75
CA THR A 223 9.46 -40.17 9.71
C THR A 223 8.61 -39.83 10.96
N THR A 224 7.36 -40.35 10.86
CA THR A 224 6.54 -41.14 11.82
C THR A 224 5.66 -40.48 12.89
N VAL A 225 4.43 -41.04 12.91
CA VAL A 225 3.45 -41.19 14.01
C VAL A 225 2.31 -40.16 14.06
N GLU A 226 1.10 -40.69 13.79
CA GLU A 226 -0.23 -40.51 14.45
C GLU A 226 -0.58 -39.15 15.07
N THR A 227 -1.82 -38.66 15.12
CA THR A 227 -3.18 -39.03 14.70
C THR A 227 -4.01 -37.79 14.98
N ASP A 228 -5.06 -37.63 14.18
CA ASP A 228 -6.31 -36.93 14.52
C ASP A 228 -6.35 -35.41 14.69
N GLU A 229 -7.51 -34.92 14.23
CA GLU A 229 -8.10 -33.62 14.51
C GLU A 229 -7.61 -32.47 13.61
N PHE A 230 -8.11 -32.42 12.38
CA PHE A 230 -8.84 -31.25 11.85
C PHE A 230 -9.57 -31.62 10.55
N MET A 231 -10.50 -32.57 10.68
CA MET A 231 -11.68 -32.62 9.82
C MET A 231 -12.56 -31.43 10.18
N THR A 232 -12.51 -30.35 9.39
CA THR A 232 -13.70 -29.62 8.89
C THR A 232 -13.27 -28.35 8.17
N THR A 233 -13.97 -28.06 7.07
CA THR A 233 -13.89 -26.84 6.24
C THR A 233 -12.92 -26.88 5.05
N LEU A 234 -13.27 -27.65 4.00
CA LEU A 234 -13.23 -27.20 2.59
C LEU A 234 -13.72 -28.32 1.66
N THR A 235 -15.02 -28.57 1.71
CA THR A 235 -15.78 -29.15 0.60
C THR A 235 -16.81 -28.09 0.20
N PRO A 236 -16.64 -27.42 -0.95
CA PRO A 236 -17.19 -27.98 -2.18
C PRO A 236 -16.39 -27.55 -3.44
N LEU A 237 -15.34 -28.28 -3.82
CA LEU A 237 -14.79 -28.15 -5.18
C LEU A 237 -14.41 -29.52 -5.78
N ASP A 238 -14.09 -30.50 -4.95
CA ASP A 238 -13.85 -31.87 -5.42
C ASP A 238 -15.12 -32.60 -5.91
N ASN A 239 -16.30 -32.18 -5.46
CA ASN A 239 -17.57 -32.72 -5.96
C ASN A 239 -17.92 -32.26 -7.39
N MET A 240 -17.25 -31.22 -7.93
CA MET A 240 -17.46 -30.80 -9.32
C MET A 240 -16.59 -31.59 -10.31
N ILE A 241 -15.41 -32.06 -9.90
CA ILE A 241 -14.48 -32.77 -10.78
C ILE A 241 -14.89 -34.25 -10.92
N SER A 242 -15.43 -34.86 -9.87
CA SER A 242 -15.93 -36.25 -9.93
C SER A 242 -17.16 -36.39 -10.84
N ASN A 243 -18.08 -35.41 -10.83
CA ASN A 243 -19.30 -35.48 -11.65
C ASN A 243 -19.03 -35.33 -13.16
N HIS A 244 -17.96 -34.62 -13.57
CA HIS A 244 -17.64 -34.47 -14.99
C HIS A 244 -17.00 -35.73 -15.61
N ALA A 245 -16.38 -36.59 -14.79
CA ALA A 245 -15.88 -37.89 -15.22
C ALA A 245 -17.01 -38.92 -15.42
N TYR A 246 -18.09 -38.85 -14.64
CA TYR A 246 -19.26 -39.74 -14.77
C TYR A 246 -20.18 -39.38 -15.95
N ILE A 247 -20.28 -38.11 -16.31
CA ILE A 247 -21.10 -37.69 -17.46
C ILE A 247 -20.44 -38.08 -18.80
N SER A 248 -19.11 -38.14 -18.86
CA SER A 248 -18.39 -38.52 -20.07
C SER A 248 -18.42 -40.04 -20.34
N THR A 249 -18.48 -40.88 -19.31
CA THR A 249 -18.67 -42.34 -19.46
C THR A 249 -20.12 -42.71 -19.79
N ALA A 250 -21.12 -41.95 -19.32
CA ALA A 250 -22.53 -42.20 -19.65
C ALA A 250 -22.89 -41.86 -21.10
N PHE A 251 -22.26 -40.86 -21.72
CA PHE A 251 -22.57 -40.46 -23.10
C PHE A 251 -22.00 -41.43 -24.17
N ILE A 252 -20.99 -42.22 -23.82
CA ILE A 252 -20.38 -43.22 -24.73
C ILE A 252 -21.18 -44.54 -24.76
N CYS A 253 -22.02 -44.80 -23.75
CA CYS A 253 -22.89 -45.98 -23.73
C CYS A 253 -24.26 -45.78 -24.41
N PHE A 254 -24.65 -44.56 -24.81
CA PHE A 254 -25.98 -44.28 -25.39
C PHE A 254 -25.98 -44.12 -26.94
N LEU A 255 -24.84 -44.32 -27.61
CA LEU A 255 -24.68 -44.14 -29.06
C LEU A 255 -24.09 -45.36 -29.79
N ALA A 256 -24.20 -46.56 -29.21
CA ALA A 256 -23.85 -47.82 -29.87
C ALA A 256 -24.99 -48.84 -29.76
#